data_AF-A0A660VCW0-F1
#
_entry.id   AF-A0A660VCW0-F1
#
_cell.length_a   1.000
_cell.length_b   1.000
_cell.length_c   1.000
_cell.angle_alpha   90.00
_cell.angle_beta   90.00
_cell.angle_gamma   90.00
#
_symmetry.space_group_name_H-M   'P 1'
#
loop_
_entity.id
_entity.type
_entity.pdbx_description
1 polymer ?
#
loop_
_entity_poly.entity_id
_entity_poly.type
_entity_poly.pdbx_seq_one_letter_code
_entity_poly.pdbx_strand_id
1 'polypeptide(L)'
;MTSPDYSDPSGIGLYPKLGWCCPDNVRVAFNRAGTDERGKPYVLVKGKGVVVVEGGKWRGHDVVDGAYGAERGGFATSDGKARIFSNEIESGPLPVFYEEPLLPFENALTPAVRTVPVMVRRFEASGASKSGVIATLFMPLGRLPFLGLEAEISKRVSGGRFIEIDEETAREFGIKDGQKVLLKGPAGKVEALAVVTKRLKRWMSGGIVAGSAALPIDLAARLWHLPQETDGMAAAEVGFVTLERR
;
A
#
# COMPACT_ATOMS: atom_id res chain seq x y z
N MET A 1 -34.31 -15.48 -3.14
CA MET A 1 -33.18 -14.56 -3.30
C MET A 1 -33.53 -13.59 -4.42
N THR A 2 -33.71 -12.31 -4.13
CA THR A 2 -33.88 -11.29 -5.17
C THR A 2 -32.58 -11.19 -5.96
N SER A 3 -32.67 -11.22 -7.29
CA SER A 3 -31.49 -10.99 -8.12
C SER A 3 -30.95 -9.57 -7.84
N PRO A 4 -29.62 -9.38 -7.78
CA PRO A 4 -29.05 -8.05 -7.63
C PRO A 4 -29.54 -7.12 -8.74
N ASP A 5 -29.95 -5.91 -8.37
CA ASP A 5 -30.39 -4.88 -9.30
C ASP A 5 -29.16 -4.12 -9.83
N TYR A 6 -28.77 -4.44 -11.07
CA TYR A 6 -27.66 -3.82 -11.80
C TYR A 6 -28.08 -2.58 -12.60
N SER A 7 -29.24 -1.98 -12.32
CA SER A 7 -29.64 -0.75 -13.02
C SER A 7 -28.72 0.42 -12.67
N ASP A 8 -28.32 1.15 -13.71
CA ASP A 8 -27.63 2.44 -13.58
C ASP A 8 -28.36 3.50 -14.44
N PRO A 9 -29.41 4.14 -13.92
CA PRO A 9 -30.15 5.18 -14.64
C PRO A 9 -29.27 6.38 -15.03
N SER A 10 -28.19 6.62 -14.28
CA SER A 10 -27.27 7.71 -14.56
C SER A 10 -26.42 7.45 -15.81
N GLY A 11 -26.07 6.19 -16.06
CA GLY A 11 -25.15 5.77 -17.11
C GLY A 11 -23.69 6.13 -16.84
N ILE A 12 -23.36 6.61 -15.63
CA ILE A 12 -22.00 7.01 -15.21
C ILE A 12 -21.34 6.00 -14.26
N GLY A 13 -21.96 4.83 -14.05
CA GLY A 13 -21.37 3.69 -13.34
C GLY A 13 -21.64 3.64 -11.83
N LEU A 14 -22.70 4.29 -11.34
CA LEU A 14 -22.96 4.37 -9.88
C LEU A 14 -23.67 3.14 -9.31
N TYR A 15 -24.52 2.46 -10.10
CA TYR A 15 -25.27 1.27 -9.70
C TYR A 15 -25.88 1.35 -8.28
N PRO A 16 -26.72 2.36 -7.98
CA PRO A 16 -27.08 2.73 -6.61
C PRO A 16 -27.90 1.66 -5.85
N LYS A 17 -28.42 0.65 -6.55
CA LYS A 17 -29.16 -0.47 -5.96
C LYS A 17 -28.34 -1.75 -5.83
N LEU A 18 -27.09 -1.75 -6.32
CA LEU A 18 -26.18 -2.87 -6.17
C LEU A 18 -25.50 -2.76 -4.80
N GLY A 19 -25.98 -3.57 -3.85
CA GLY A 19 -25.57 -3.49 -2.45
C GLY A 19 -25.83 -2.12 -1.83
N TRP A 20 -25.08 -1.78 -0.78
CA TRP A 20 -25.18 -0.49 -0.10
C TRP A 20 -23.79 0.00 0.31
N CYS A 21 -23.49 1.28 0.06
CA CYS A 21 -22.22 1.90 0.43
C CYS A 21 -22.37 2.77 1.68
N CYS A 22 -21.48 2.62 2.65
CA CYS A 22 -21.41 3.54 3.78
C CYS A 22 -20.63 4.80 3.39
N PRO A 23 -21.05 6.03 3.81
CA PRO A 23 -22.29 6.35 4.52
C PRO A 23 -23.48 6.57 3.57
N ASP A 24 -24.71 6.33 4.04
CA ASP A 24 -25.99 6.70 3.40
C ASP A 24 -26.13 6.35 1.90
N ASN A 25 -25.47 5.29 1.44
CA ASN A 25 -25.43 4.85 0.04
C ASN A 25 -24.71 5.81 -0.93
N VAL A 26 -23.88 6.73 -0.42
CA VAL A 26 -22.99 7.56 -1.24
C VAL A 26 -21.99 6.67 -1.97
N ARG A 27 -21.96 6.75 -3.30
CA ARG A 27 -21.07 5.95 -4.14
C ARG A 27 -19.74 6.64 -4.42
N VAL A 28 -19.75 7.96 -4.43
CA VAL A 28 -18.55 8.81 -4.59
C VAL A 28 -18.42 9.72 -3.38
N ALA A 29 -17.49 9.38 -2.48
CA ALA A 29 -17.18 10.22 -1.32
C ALA A 29 -16.73 11.63 -1.75
N PHE A 30 -17.12 12.63 -0.98
CA PHE A 30 -16.83 14.04 -1.18
C PHE A 30 -17.30 14.57 -2.54
N ASN A 31 -18.38 14.02 -3.10
CA ASN A 31 -18.84 14.34 -4.46
C ASN A 31 -19.10 15.84 -4.73
N ARG A 32 -19.44 16.63 -3.70
CA ARG A 32 -19.56 18.10 -3.79
C ARG A 32 -18.23 18.80 -4.13
N ALA A 33 -17.09 18.24 -3.71
CA ALA A 33 -15.77 18.77 -4.06
C ALA A 33 -15.43 18.61 -5.56
N GLY A 34 -16.20 17.78 -6.28
CA GLY A 34 -16.15 17.67 -7.74
C GLY A 34 -16.85 18.81 -8.48
N THR A 35 -17.30 19.85 -7.78
CA THR A 35 -18.00 21.01 -8.34
C THR A 35 -17.33 22.33 -7.97
N ASP A 36 -17.56 23.37 -8.77
CA ASP A 36 -17.17 24.74 -8.44
C ASP A 36 -18.02 25.34 -7.31
N GLU A 37 -17.69 26.57 -6.89
CA GLU A 37 -18.38 27.28 -5.81
C GLU A 37 -19.87 27.52 -6.07
N ARG A 38 -20.32 27.39 -7.33
CA ARG A 38 -21.73 27.51 -7.73
C ARG A 38 -22.40 26.15 -7.91
N GLY A 39 -21.69 25.06 -7.60
CA GLY A 39 -22.18 23.69 -7.74
C GLY A 39 -22.18 23.18 -9.18
N LYS A 40 -21.42 23.79 -10.09
CA LYS A 40 -21.22 23.27 -11.46
C LYS A 40 -20.13 22.20 -11.45
N PRO A 41 -20.37 20.98 -11.97
CA PRO A 41 -19.36 19.93 -12.00
C PRO A 41 -18.12 20.32 -12.82
N TYR A 42 -16.92 20.00 -12.30
CA TYR A 42 -15.66 20.13 -13.04
C TYR A 42 -15.52 19.04 -14.11
N VAL A 43 -15.99 17.83 -13.80
CA VAL A 43 -15.89 16.65 -14.68
C VAL A 43 -17.28 16.12 -14.97
N LEU A 44 -17.54 15.87 -16.25
CA LEU A 44 -18.78 15.26 -16.73
C LEU A 44 -18.48 13.92 -17.38
N VAL A 45 -19.23 12.89 -17.01
CA VAL A 45 -19.20 11.58 -17.67
C VAL A 45 -20.47 11.47 -18.51
N LYS A 46 -20.32 11.29 -19.83
CA LYS A 46 -21.46 11.30 -20.78
C LYS A 46 -22.36 12.56 -20.62
N GLY A 47 -21.75 13.71 -20.34
CA GLY A 47 -22.45 14.99 -20.15
C GLY A 47 -23.11 15.18 -18.78
N LYS A 48 -22.90 14.26 -17.82
CA LYS A 48 -23.53 14.30 -16.49
C LYS A 48 -22.49 14.43 -15.39
N GLY A 49 -22.77 15.26 -14.40
CA GLY A 49 -22.00 15.33 -13.15
C GLY A 49 -22.54 14.34 -12.12
N VAL A 50 -21.73 14.02 -11.10
CA VAL A 50 -22.17 13.16 -9.99
C VAL A 50 -23.25 13.87 -9.16
N VAL A 51 -22.97 15.12 -8.78
CA VAL A 51 -23.91 16.05 -8.14
C VAL A 51 -23.79 17.44 -8.78
N VAL A 52 -24.85 18.23 -8.69
CA VAL A 52 -24.97 19.59 -9.23
C VAL A 52 -25.88 20.42 -8.34
N VAL A 53 -25.74 21.74 -8.36
CA VAL A 53 -26.73 22.65 -7.74
C VAL A 53 -27.72 23.11 -8.80
N GLU A 54 -29.01 22.79 -8.60
CA GLU A 54 -30.12 23.22 -9.44
C GLU A 54 -31.22 23.86 -8.59
N GLY A 55 -31.62 25.09 -8.93
CA GLY A 55 -32.61 25.84 -8.15
C GLY A 55 -32.19 26.07 -6.69
N GLY A 56 -30.88 26.23 -6.45
CA GLY A 56 -30.31 26.43 -5.12
C GLY A 56 -30.26 25.18 -4.24
N LYS A 57 -30.53 23.99 -4.79
CA LYS A 57 -30.48 22.73 -4.04
C LYS A 57 -29.53 21.76 -4.72
N TRP A 58 -28.79 21.00 -3.90
CA TRP A 58 -28.02 19.87 -4.40
C TRP A 58 -28.96 18.81 -4.99
N ARG A 59 -28.61 18.36 -6.18
CA ARG A 59 -29.22 17.23 -6.89
C ARG A 59 -28.09 16.41 -7.48
N GLY A 60 -28.40 15.21 -7.94
CA GLY A 60 -27.36 14.39 -8.55
C GLY A 60 -27.86 13.04 -8.97
N HIS A 61 -26.94 12.33 -9.59
CA HIS A 61 -27.09 10.92 -9.91
C HIS A 61 -26.60 10.02 -8.76
N ASP A 62 -25.85 10.56 -7.81
CA ASP A 62 -25.48 9.95 -6.54
C ASP A 62 -26.22 10.61 -5.35
N VAL A 63 -26.18 9.98 -4.19
CA VAL A 63 -26.57 10.61 -2.92
C VAL A 63 -25.57 11.74 -2.62
N VAL A 64 -26.08 12.92 -2.29
CA VAL A 64 -25.24 14.10 -1.99
C VAL A 64 -24.50 13.87 -0.68
N ASP A 65 -23.16 13.93 -0.71
CA ASP A 65 -22.34 13.67 0.48
C ASP A 65 -22.32 14.88 1.43
N GLY A 66 -23.17 14.80 2.46
CA GLY A 66 -23.36 15.82 3.49
C GLY A 66 -24.49 16.82 3.21
N ALA A 67 -25.32 17.08 4.22
CA ALA A 67 -26.48 17.97 4.15
C ALA A 67 -26.13 19.47 4.31
N TYR A 68 -25.04 19.91 3.69
CA TYR A 68 -24.53 21.27 3.84
C TYR A 68 -24.90 22.17 2.67
N GLY A 69 -25.02 23.47 2.92
CA GLY A 69 -25.17 24.46 1.87
C GLY A 69 -23.99 24.43 0.88
N ALA A 70 -24.23 24.93 -0.34
CA ALA A 70 -23.23 24.88 -1.41
C ALA A 70 -21.96 25.67 -1.06
N GLU A 71 -22.09 26.70 -0.22
CA GLU A 71 -21.04 27.59 0.24
C GLU A 71 -20.02 26.95 1.21
N ARG A 72 -20.36 25.83 1.87
CA ARG A 72 -19.53 25.26 2.95
C ARG A 72 -18.28 24.51 2.44
N GLY A 73 -18.18 24.21 1.15
CA GLY A 73 -17.12 23.35 0.62
C GLY A 73 -17.42 21.85 0.80
N GLY A 74 -16.75 21.00 0.01
CA GLY A 74 -17.15 19.62 -0.26
C GLY A 74 -16.68 18.55 0.74
N PHE A 75 -15.86 18.89 1.72
CA PHE A 75 -15.22 17.89 2.61
C PHE A 75 -15.93 17.74 3.96
N ALA A 76 -15.73 16.61 4.62
CA ALA A 76 -16.33 16.27 5.92
C ALA A 76 -15.61 16.92 7.13
N THR A 77 -14.79 17.94 6.90
CA THR A 77 -14.15 18.73 7.96
C THR A 77 -15.11 19.80 8.51
N SER A 78 -14.79 20.36 9.68
CA SER A 78 -15.62 21.39 10.32
C SER A 78 -15.80 22.63 9.44
N ASP A 79 -14.75 23.03 8.72
CA ASP A 79 -14.72 24.15 7.78
C ASP A 79 -14.97 23.76 6.32
N GLY A 80 -15.27 22.47 6.06
CA GLY A 80 -15.61 21.90 4.76
C GLY A 80 -14.48 21.89 3.72
N LYS A 81 -13.22 22.08 4.16
CA LYS A 81 -12.02 22.11 3.31
C LYS A 81 -11.16 20.85 3.49
N ALA A 82 -10.49 20.44 2.42
CA ALA A 82 -9.37 19.52 2.51
C ALA A 82 -8.16 20.22 3.15
N ARG A 83 -7.34 19.45 3.85
CA ARG A 83 -6.09 19.94 4.46
C ARG A 83 -4.92 19.67 3.53
N ILE A 84 -4.32 20.72 2.98
CA ILE A 84 -2.96 20.64 2.41
C ILE A 84 -1.93 20.70 3.55
N PHE A 85 -2.21 21.53 4.56
CA PHE A 85 -1.45 21.66 5.80
C PHE A 85 -2.31 21.15 6.97
N SER A 86 -1.79 20.24 7.80
CA SER A 86 -2.56 19.65 8.93
C SER A 86 -1.73 19.50 10.19
N ASN A 87 -2.14 20.13 11.30
CA ASN A 87 -1.49 19.93 12.60
C ASN A 87 -1.89 18.61 13.30
N GLU A 88 -2.67 17.76 12.64
CA GLU A 88 -3.19 16.50 13.20
C GLU A 88 -2.25 15.31 13.00
N ILE A 89 -1.17 15.48 12.23
CA ILE A 89 -0.20 14.44 11.92
C ILE A 89 1.04 14.63 12.80
N GLU A 90 1.38 13.61 13.61
CA GLU A 90 2.49 13.67 14.58
C GLU A 90 3.86 13.95 13.93
N SER A 91 4.09 13.43 12.71
CA SER A 91 5.34 13.62 11.97
C SER A 91 5.48 14.99 11.31
N GLY A 92 4.46 15.85 11.42
CA GLY A 92 4.48 17.23 10.94
C GLY A 92 3.36 17.54 9.94
N PRO A 93 3.17 18.84 9.63
CA PRO A 93 1.98 19.30 8.93
C PRO A 93 2.01 19.18 7.41
N LEU A 94 3.17 18.82 6.86
CA LEU A 94 3.40 18.55 5.45
C LEU A 94 4.21 17.27 5.32
N PRO A 95 4.03 16.48 4.24
CA PRO A 95 4.88 15.34 3.97
C PRO A 95 6.33 15.76 3.82
N VAL A 96 7.23 15.08 4.54
CA VAL A 96 8.68 15.19 4.41
C VAL A 96 9.24 13.79 4.23
N PHE A 97 10.25 13.66 3.36
CA PHE A 97 10.94 12.39 3.15
C PHE A 97 11.83 12.04 4.33
N TYR A 98 11.68 10.81 4.83
CA TYR A 98 12.56 10.17 5.80
C TYR A 98 12.92 8.78 5.30
N GLU A 99 14.13 8.32 5.60
CA GLU A 99 14.58 6.97 5.27
C GLU A 99 13.89 5.93 6.16
N GLU A 100 13.70 4.73 5.58
CA GLU A 100 13.24 3.56 6.34
C GLU A 100 14.35 3.12 7.32
N PRO A 101 14.06 3.06 8.64
CA PRO A 101 15.03 2.66 9.66
C PRO A 101 15.80 1.37 9.37
N LEU A 102 15.15 0.42 8.70
CA LEU A 102 15.74 -0.88 8.38
C LEU A 102 16.64 -0.90 7.15
N LEU A 103 16.69 0.16 6.34
CA LEU A 103 17.51 0.24 5.13
C LEU A 103 18.91 0.79 5.42
N PRO A 104 19.91 0.59 4.54
CA PRO A 104 21.28 1.03 4.78
C PRO A 104 21.53 2.46 4.28
N PHE A 105 20.50 3.14 3.78
CA PHE A 105 20.64 4.41 3.08
C PHE A 105 20.66 5.59 4.03
N GLU A 106 21.39 6.64 3.63
CA GLU A 106 21.39 7.94 4.28
C GLU A 106 20.29 8.83 3.70
N ASN A 107 19.74 9.75 4.50
CA ASN A 107 18.75 10.70 4.01
C ASN A 107 19.46 11.83 3.24
N ALA A 108 19.42 11.76 1.91
CA ALA A 108 20.06 12.74 1.03
C ALA A 108 19.41 14.13 1.09
N LEU A 109 18.13 14.23 1.46
CA LEU A 109 17.39 15.50 1.50
C LEU A 109 17.60 16.22 2.84
N THR A 110 17.58 15.47 3.94
CA THR A 110 17.75 16.01 5.29
C THR A 110 18.74 15.16 6.10
N PRO A 111 20.07 15.26 5.84
CA PRO A 111 21.06 14.39 6.48
C PRO A 111 21.08 14.46 8.02
N ALA A 112 20.69 15.59 8.61
CA ALA A 112 20.61 15.75 10.06
C ALA A 112 19.46 14.94 10.69
N VAL A 113 18.48 14.50 9.90
CA VAL A 113 17.30 13.75 10.35
C VAL A 113 17.05 12.60 9.38
N ARG A 114 17.74 11.48 9.62
CA ARG A 114 17.68 10.30 8.74
C ARG A 114 16.28 9.68 8.69
N THR A 115 15.74 9.32 9.85
CA THR A 115 14.45 8.62 9.99
C THR A 115 13.40 9.52 10.66
N VAL A 116 12.13 9.10 10.64
CA VAL A 116 11.01 9.85 11.25
C VAL A 116 11.27 10.11 12.75
N PRO A 117 11.32 11.37 13.22
CA PRO A 117 11.71 11.69 14.62
C PRO A 117 10.75 11.18 15.70
N VAL A 118 9.46 11.08 15.38
CA VAL A 118 8.41 10.62 16.31
C VAL A 118 8.28 9.10 16.38
N MET A 119 9.01 8.36 15.52
CA MET A 119 9.00 6.90 15.55
C MET A 119 9.64 6.40 16.86
N VAL A 120 8.86 5.70 17.68
CA VAL A 120 9.39 5.03 18.88
C VAL A 120 10.36 3.96 18.42
N ARG A 121 11.66 4.22 18.62
CA ARG A 121 12.81 3.36 18.30
C ARG A 121 12.51 1.90 18.62
N ARG A 122 12.15 1.11 17.61
CA ARG A 122 11.97 -0.33 17.78
C ARG A 122 12.95 -1.17 16.98
N PHE A 123 13.48 -0.65 15.87
CA PHE A 123 14.48 -1.35 15.06
C PHE A 123 15.41 -0.35 14.36
N GLU A 124 16.60 -0.12 14.89
CA GLU A 124 17.71 0.40 14.09
C GLU A 124 18.36 -0.80 13.40
N ALA A 125 18.63 -0.72 12.09
CA ALA A 125 19.38 -1.77 11.40
C ALA A 125 20.79 -1.87 12.00
N SER A 126 21.02 -2.86 12.86
CA SER A 126 22.35 -3.24 13.29
C SER A 126 23.05 -3.97 12.14
N GLY A 127 23.86 -3.22 11.37
CA GLY A 127 24.82 -3.78 10.44
C GLY A 127 24.21 -4.39 9.17
N ALA A 128 24.12 -3.58 8.11
CA ALA A 128 24.00 -4.11 6.76
C ALA A 128 25.21 -5.02 6.47
N SER A 129 24.99 -6.34 6.41
CA SER A 129 26.02 -7.32 6.06
C SER A 129 26.20 -7.36 4.53
N LYS A 130 27.42 -7.68 4.07
CA LYS A 130 27.70 -7.99 2.65
C LYS A 130 26.89 -9.18 2.11
N SER A 131 26.33 -10.01 2.99
CA SER A 131 25.45 -11.14 2.65
C SER A 131 23.94 -10.83 2.77
N GLY A 132 23.60 -9.56 3.03
CA GLY A 132 22.22 -9.09 3.17
C GLY A 132 21.66 -8.56 1.86
N VAL A 133 20.35 -8.73 1.67
CA VAL A 133 19.57 -8.08 0.60
C VAL A 133 18.44 -7.28 1.19
N ILE A 134 18.02 -6.24 0.47
CA ILE A 134 16.78 -5.52 0.76
C ILE A 134 15.64 -6.37 0.24
N ALA A 135 14.77 -6.81 1.15
CA ALA A 135 13.64 -7.65 0.87
C ALA A 135 12.34 -6.85 0.99
N THR A 136 11.56 -6.79 -0.09
CA THR A 136 10.21 -6.21 -0.12
C THR A 136 9.15 -7.28 -0.01
N LEU A 137 7.96 -6.90 0.44
CA LEU A 137 6.82 -7.80 0.55
C LEU A 137 5.94 -7.76 -0.70
N PHE A 138 5.40 -8.92 -1.08
CA PHE A 138 4.31 -8.98 -2.05
C PHE A 138 3.31 -10.09 -1.71
N MET A 139 2.15 -10.04 -2.35
CA MET A 139 1.13 -11.08 -2.26
C MET A 139 1.00 -11.78 -3.62
N PRO A 140 1.41 -13.05 -3.75
CA PRO A 140 1.15 -13.83 -4.96
C PRO A 140 -0.36 -13.97 -5.19
N LEU A 141 -0.80 -13.89 -6.44
CA LEU A 141 -2.19 -14.19 -6.80
C LEU A 141 -2.57 -15.60 -6.31
N GLY A 142 -3.69 -15.69 -5.60
CA GLY A 142 -4.18 -16.92 -4.98
C GLY A 142 -3.67 -17.16 -3.55
N ARG A 143 -2.67 -16.44 -3.05
CA ARG A 143 -2.17 -16.65 -1.68
C ARG A 143 -2.87 -15.71 -0.70
N LEU A 144 -3.75 -16.25 0.15
CA LEU A 144 -4.50 -15.51 1.17
C LEU A 144 -4.08 -15.96 2.59
N PRO A 145 -2.94 -15.48 3.09
CA PRO A 145 -2.27 -16.11 4.23
C PRO A 145 -2.95 -15.90 5.59
N PHE A 146 -3.85 -14.94 5.72
CA PHE A 146 -4.52 -14.61 6.99
C PHE A 146 -5.90 -15.26 7.14
N LEU A 147 -6.47 -15.79 6.06
CA LEU A 147 -7.82 -16.34 6.08
C LEU A 147 -7.85 -17.86 6.31
N GLY A 148 -6.69 -18.53 6.36
CA GLY A 148 -6.59 -20.00 6.37
C GLY A 148 -7.18 -20.68 5.11
N LEU A 149 -7.75 -19.89 4.22
CA LEU A 149 -8.42 -20.23 2.96
C LEU A 149 -7.39 -20.31 1.84
N GLU A 150 -6.34 -21.11 2.03
CA GLU A 150 -5.57 -21.57 0.89
C GLU A 150 -6.37 -22.66 0.18
N ALA A 151 -7.21 -22.25 -0.78
CA ALA A 151 -7.83 -23.17 -1.72
C ALA A 151 -6.72 -24.08 -2.30
N GLU A 152 -6.99 -25.37 -2.42
CA GLU A 152 -5.98 -26.34 -2.88
C GLU A 152 -5.38 -25.96 -4.25
N ILE A 153 -6.19 -25.32 -5.09
CA ILE A 153 -5.76 -24.73 -6.37
C ILE A 153 -4.71 -23.63 -6.16
N SER A 154 -4.87 -22.74 -5.18
CA SER A 154 -3.86 -21.72 -4.86
C SER A 154 -2.53 -22.32 -4.45
N LYS A 155 -2.53 -23.39 -3.64
CA LYS A 155 -1.29 -24.08 -3.26
C LYS A 155 -0.55 -24.64 -4.46
N ARG A 156 -1.30 -25.15 -5.45
CA ARG A 156 -0.75 -25.71 -6.70
C ARG A 156 -0.27 -24.61 -7.67
N VAL A 157 -1.04 -23.52 -7.81
CA VAL A 157 -0.72 -22.40 -8.73
C VAL A 157 0.41 -21.53 -8.19
N SER A 158 0.51 -21.33 -6.87
CA SER A 158 1.55 -20.47 -6.26
C SER A 158 2.93 -21.11 -6.16
N GLY A 159 3.10 -22.37 -6.60
CA GLY A 159 4.42 -22.99 -6.76
C GLY A 159 5.18 -23.26 -5.45
N GLY A 160 4.51 -23.22 -4.29
CA GLY A 160 5.12 -23.44 -2.99
C GLY A 160 5.78 -22.18 -2.39
N ARG A 161 6.82 -22.36 -1.56
CA ARG A 161 7.57 -21.25 -0.96
C ARG A 161 8.67 -20.83 -1.92
N PHE A 162 8.55 -19.63 -2.48
CA PHE A 162 9.58 -19.04 -3.33
C PHE A 162 9.86 -17.60 -2.92
N ILE A 163 11.02 -17.10 -3.33
CA ILE A 163 11.38 -15.68 -3.31
C ILE A 163 11.84 -15.27 -4.68
N GLU A 164 11.69 -14.00 -5.03
CA GLU A 164 12.29 -13.44 -6.24
C GLU A 164 13.58 -12.73 -5.87
N ILE A 165 14.63 -12.86 -6.70
CA ILE A 165 15.93 -12.21 -6.49
C ILE A 165 16.42 -11.61 -7.81
N ASP A 166 17.06 -10.45 -7.76
CA ASP A 166 17.71 -9.85 -8.94
C ASP A 166 18.88 -10.72 -9.47
N GLU A 167 19.09 -10.70 -10.79
CA GLU A 167 20.11 -11.53 -11.46
C GLU A 167 21.53 -11.23 -10.97
N GLU A 168 21.84 -9.97 -10.70
CA GLU A 168 23.16 -9.53 -10.24
C GLU A 168 23.48 -10.13 -8.87
N THR A 169 22.54 -10.06 -7.92
CA THR A 169 22.67 -10.64 -6.58
C THR A 169 22.69 -12.16 -6.61
N ALA A 170 21.86 -12.78 -7.46
CA ALA A 170 21.92 -14.22 -7.65
C ALA A 170 23.30 -14.67 -8.15
N ARG A 171 23.90 -13.94 -9.11
CA ARG A 171 25.26 -14.20 -9.58
C ARG A 171 26.31 -14.03 -8.48
N GLU A 172 26.27 -12.94 -7.73
CA GLU A 172 27.22 -12.68 -6.64
C GLU A 172 27.16 -13.72 -5.53
N PHE A 173 25.96 -14.19 -5.18
CA PHE A 173 25.78 -15.17 -4.11
C PHE A 173 25.87 -16.61 -4.63
N GLY A 174 26.07 -16.79 -5.95
CA GLY A 174 26.15 -18.09 -6.59
C GLY A 174 24.85 -18.91 -6.46
N ILE A 175 23.70 -18.23 -6.48
CA ILE A 175 22.35 -18.81 -6.41
C ILE A 175 21.85 -19.02 -7.84
N LYS A 176 21.41 -20.24 -8.15
CA LYS A 176 20.80 -20.58 -9.44
C LYS A 176 19.28 -20.46 -9.35
N ASP A 177 18.65 -20.24 -10.50
CA ASP A 177 17.18 -20.31 -10.60
C ASP A 177 16.66 -21.68 -10.17
N GLY A 178 15.59 -21.69 -9.38
CA GLY A 178 15.03 -22.89 -8.75
C GLY A 178 15.84 -23.47 -7.59
N GLN A 179 16.97 -22.87 -7.20
CA GLN A 179 17.77 -23.38 -6.07
C GLN A 179 17.09 -23.09 -4.74
N LYS A 180 17.20 -24.03 -3.78
CA LYS A 180 16.78 -23.78 -2.40
C LYS A 180 17.72 -22.78 -1.73
N VAL A 181 17.13 -21.81 -1.05
CA VAL A 181 17.84 -20.81 -0.25
C VAL A 181 17.26 -20.77 1.15
N LEU A 182 18.12 -20.48 2.12
CA LEU A 182 17.75 -20.19 3.49
C LEU A 182 17.77 -18.68 3.70
N LEU A 183 16.61 -18.11 4.03
CA LEU A 183 16.50 -16.74 4.47
C LEU A 183 16.60 -16.67 5.99
N LYS A 184 17.34 -15.70 6.52
CA LYS A 184 17.42 -15.41 7.96
C LYS A 184 17.06 -13.95 8.21
N GLY A 185 16.14 -13.74 9.14
CA GLY A 185 15.75 -12.44 9.67
C GLY A 185 15.82 -12.45 11.20
N PRO A 186 15.54 -11.32 11.85
CA PRO A 186 15.65 -11.19 13.31
C PRO A 186 14.73 -12.15 14.08
N ALA A 187 13.55 -12.49 13.52
CA ALA A 187 12.57 -13.35 14.19
C ALA A 187 12.75 -14.85 13.91
N GLY A 188 13.55 -15.21 12.89
CA GLY A 188 13.65 -16.60 12.49
C GLY A 188 14.29 -16.83 11.13
N LYS A 189 14.08 -18.03 10.60
CA LYS A 189 14.62 -18.49 9.32
C LYS A 189 13.57 -19.26 8.53
N VAL A 190 13.60 -19.13 7.20
CA VAL A 190 12.68 -19.85 6.31
C VAL A 190 13.40 -20.34 5.06
N GLU A 191 13.03 -21.52 4.58
CA GLU A 191 13.53 -22.07 3.32
C GLU A 191 12.52 -21.81 2.19
N ALA A 192 13.05 -21.43 1.04
CA ALA A 192 12.28 -21.15 -0.17
C ALA A 192 13.10 -21.47 -1.43
N LEU A 193 12.44 -21.60 -2.58
CA LEU A 193 13.08 -21.65 -3.89
C LEU A 193 13.40 -20.23 -4.37
N ALA A 194 14.59 -20.01 -4.91
CA ALA A 194 14.95 -18.76 -5.55
C ALA A 194 14.41 -18.71 -6.98
N VAL A 195 13.65 -17.67 -7.30
CA VAL A 195 13.25 -17.30 -8.66
C VAL A 195 14.14 -16.15 -9.09
N VAL A 196 15.13 -16.43 -9.94
CA VAL A 196 16.07 -15.42 -10.42
C VAL A 196 15.43 -14.68 -11.57
N THR A 197 15.28 -13.35 -11.45
CA THR A 197 14.47 -12.59 -12.39
C THR A 197 15.04 -11.21 -12.73
N LYS A 198 14.79 -10.78 -13.97
CA LYS A 198 15.12 -9.43 -14.47
C LYS A 198 14.15 -8.35 -14.00
N ARG A 199 13.01 -8.75 -13.43
CA ARG A 199 11.96 -7.83 -12.94
C ARG A 199 12.41 -7.05 -11.72
N LEU A 200 13.33 -7.63 -10.93
CA LEU A 200 13.98 -6.96 -9.82
C LEU A 200 15.29 -6.34 -10.26
N LYS A 201 15.62 -5.20 -9.65
CA LYS A 201 16.87 -4.48 -9.85
C LYS A 201 17.44 -4.11 -8.50
N ARG A 202 18.76 -3.93 -8.49
CA ARG A 202 19.48 -3.47 -7.30
C ARG A 202 19.03 -2.08 -6.90
N TRP A 203 19.06 -1.86 -5.60
CA TRP A 203 18.84 -0.57 -4.99
C TRP A 203 20.13 0.23 -5.05
N MET A 204 20.01 1.52 -5.38
CA MET A 204 21.14 2.44 -5.45
C MET A 204 20.75 3.77 -4.82
N SER A 205 21.44 4.17 -3.75
CA SER A 205 21.28 5.49 -3.13
C SER A 205 22.55 5.88 -2.38
N GLY A 206 22.99 7.14 -2.50
CA GLY A 206 24.16 7.64 -1.77
C GLY A 206 25.47 6.87 -2.02
N GLY A 207 25.63 6.26 -3.20
CA GLY A 207 26.78 5.40 -3.52
C GLY A 207 26.70 3.97 -2.95
N ILE A 208 25.65 3.65 -2.19
CA ILE A 208 25.38 2.31 -1.68
C ILE A 208 24.61 1.55 -2.74
N VAL A 209 25.11 0.36 -3.10
CA VAL A 209 24.43 -0.59 -3.98
C VAL A 209 24.04 -1.80 -3.15
N ALA A 210 22.75 -2.16 -3.15
CA ALA A 210 22.23 -3.30 -2.40
C ALA A 210 21.39 -4.23 -3.28
N GLY A 211 21.48 -5.53 -3.01
CA GLY A 211 20.65 -6.53 -3.67
C GLY A 211 19.18 -6.38 -3.33
N SER A 212 18.31 -6.82 -4.25
CA SER A 212 16.86 -6.82 -4.08
C SER A 212 16.31 -8.23 -4.05
N ALA A 213 15.45 -8.50 -3.09
CA ALA A 213 14.60 -9.67 -3.05
C ALA A 213 13.14 -9.27 -2.86
N ALA A 214 12.22 -10.09 -3.35
CA ALA A 214 10.80 -9.96 -3.05
C ALA A 214 10.30 -11.25 -2.39
N LEU A 215 9.61 -11.10 -1.27
CA LEU A 215 9.14 -12.20 -0.43
C LEU A 215 7.62 -12.19 -0.37
N PRO A 216 6.97 -13.36 -0.55
CA PRO A 216 5.58 -13.51 -0.16
C PRO A 216 5.37 -13.13 1.31
N ILE A 217 4.31 -12.36 1.59
CA ILE A 217 4.01 -11.79 2.92
C ILE A 217 3.96 -12.84 4.05
N ASP A 218 3.59 -14.08 3.74
CA ASP A 218 3.52 -15.18 4.71
C ASP A 218 4.89 -15.76 5.07
N LEU A 219 5.88 -15.64 4.18
CA LEU A 219 7.27 -15.96 4.49
C LEU A 219 7.91 -14.86 5.33
N ALA A 220 7.62 -13.61 4.99
CA ALA A 220 8.06 -12.43 5.71
C ALA A 220 7.63 -12.42 7.17
N ALA A 221 6.39 -12.83 7.46
CA ALA A 221 5.87 -12.99 8.82
C ALA A 221 6.67 -13.97 9.69
N ARG A 222 7.48 -14.86 9.09
CA ARG A 222 8.37 -15.78 9.81
C ARG A 222 9.79 -15.24 10.00
N LEU A 223 10.16 -14.22 9.23
CA LEU A 223 11.50 -13.63 9.24
C LEU A 223 11.57 -12.37 10.09
N TRP A 224 10.48 -11.59 10.09
CA TRP A 224 10.32 -10.41 10.91
C TRP A 224 9.23 -10.63 11.94
N HIS A 225 9.33 -9.93 13.07
CA HIS A 225 8.23 -9.80 14.02
C HIS A 225 7.16 -8.90 13.39
N LEU A 226 6.49 -9.37 12.33
CA LEU A 226 5.32 -8.68 11.82
C LEU A 226 4.25 -8.75 12.90
N PRO A 227 3.67 -7.60 13.34
CA PRO A 227 2.59 -7.62 14.29
C PRO A 227 1.49 -8.55 13.77
N GLN A 228 1.17 -9.59 14.54
CA GLN A 228 -0.07 -10.31 14.33
C GLN A 228 -1.16 -9.35 14.79
N GLU A 229 -1.87 -8.75 13.83
CA GLU A 229 -3.14 -8.01 13.98
C GLU A 229 -3.30 -7.19 15.28
N THR A 230 -3.21 -5.86 15.22
CA THR A 230 -4.12 -4.86 15.85
C THR A 230 -3.49 -3.50 16.14
N ASP A 231 -2.16 -3.36 16.17
CA ASP A 231 -1.55 -2.05 16.35
C ASP A 231 -1.28 -1.47 14.96
N GLY A 232 -1.92 -0.36 14.60
CA GLY A 232 -1.77 0.37 13.33
C GLY A 232 -0.37 0.97 13.09
N MET A 233 0.67 0.18 13.36
CA MET A 233 2.08 0.48 13.30
C MET A 233 2.67 -0.37 12.18
N ALA A 234 3.31 0.30 11.21
CA ALA A 234 3.84 -0.25 9.98
C ALA A 234 4.47 -1.65 10.18
N ALA A 235 3.85 -2.67 9.61
CA ALA A 235 4.61 -3.83 9.18
C ALA A 235 5.73 -3.30 8.29
N ALA A 236 6.99 -3.62 8.58
CA ALA A 236 8.07 -3.26 7.69
C ALA A 236 7.80 -3.90 6.33
N GLU A 237 7.30 -3.10 5.37
CA GLU A 237 7.06 -3.53 3.98
C GLU A 237 8.39 -3.80 3.26
N VAL A 238 9.49 -3.36 3.85
CA VAL A 238 10.85 -3.57 3.40
C VAL A 238 11.78 -3.79 4.60
N GLY A 239 12.73 -4.72 4.48
CA GLY A 239 13.75 -4.93 5.51
C GLY A 239 14.95 -5.72 4.99
N PHE A 240 16.02 -5.79 5.79
CA PHE A 240 17.16 -6.63 5.45
C PHE A 240 16.94 -8.10 5.84
N VAL A 241 17.28 -9.00 4.93
CA VAL A 241 17.40 -10.45 5.19
C VAL A 241 18.74 -10.97 4.72
N THR A 242 19.30 -11.90 5.46
CA THR A 242 20.49 -12.64 5.02
C THR A 242 20.06 -13.80 4.14
N LEU A 243 20.76 -14.00 3.01
CA LEU A 243 20.55 -15.12 2.10
C LEU A 243 21.73 -16.10 2.15
N GLU A 244 21.42 -17.38 2.32
CA GLU A 244 22.38 -18.48 2.24
C GLU A 244 21.92 -19.49 1.20
N ARG A 245 22.80 -19.84 0.26
CA ARG A 245 22.56 -20.96 -0.66
C ARG A 245 22.57 -22.28 0.10
N ARG A 246 21.66 -23.18 -0.24
CA ARG A 246 21.63 -24.57 0.24
C ARG A 246 22.02 -25.54 -0.87
#